data_AF-A0AA36J452-F1
#
_entry.id   AF-A0AA36J452-F1
#
_cell.length_a   1.000
_cell.length_b   1.000
_cell.length_c   1.000
_cell.angle_alpha   90.00
_cell.angle_beta   90.00
_cell.angle_gamma   90.00
#
_symmetry.space_group_name_H-M   'P 1'
#
loop_
_entity.id
_entity.type
_entity.pdbx_description
1 polymer ?
#
loop_
_entity_poly.entity_id
_entity_poly.type
_entity_poly.pdbx_seq_one_letter_code
_entity_poly.pdbx_strand_id
1 'polypeptide(L)'
;MKEPYNYPAHLKDSLAVRKAAAFKTICQLAHVVPSFFAAEVPVQRFNDKDNDDVRIRFNLTFDDFPAFYIFKDSMPSIRYTDATQAPNMIRWLRSHGIMMPSIDSIDELDEVVDQFLKQPEQRYLETMRDLAKKYSTDFKASMYVKIMERSLEKGPGYAAEEIDRVMKILQGKVHPQKRSELADKLKVLKVFAKIEACDVYQCPSGYQKRFNAAGIIGADAATCCKPPCTSTDGSEHDSQGHHCDYYDERTVQECGDWDTGRFRANRMCCACGGGQVTRPQG
;
A
#
# COMPACT_ATOMS: atom_id res chain seq x y z
N MET A 1 10.50 20.54 -3.19
CA MET A 1 11.23 20.20 -4.43
C MET A 1 10.26 20.29 -5.58
N LYS A 2 10.53 21.11 -6.60
CA LYS A 2 9.74 21.11 -7.85
C LYS A 2 10.10 19.83 -8.60
N GLU A 3 9.11 19.08 -9.11
CA GLU A 3 9.36 17.87 -9.89
C GLU A 3 10.13 18.24 -11.17
N PRO A 4 11.36 17.75 -11.36
CA PRO A 4 12.18 18.23 -12.46
C PRO A 4 11.80 17.61 -13.81
N TYR A 5 10.94 16.58 -13.86
CA TYR A 5 10.63 15.88 -15.11
C TYR A 5 9.18 15.41 -15.16
N ASN A 6 8.35 16.12 -15.93
CA ASN A 6 7.02 15.66 -16.31
C ASN A 6 7.17 14.65 -17.46
N TYR A 7 7.34 13.38 -17.12
CA TYR A 7 7.55 12.31 -18.11
C TYR A 7 6.28 11.99 -18.90
N PRO A 8 6.36 11.79 -20.22
CA PRO A 8 5.22 11.41 -21.04
C PRO A 8 4.65 10.04 -20.62
N ALA A 9 3.33 9.85 -20.79
CA ALA A 9 2.57 8.75 -20.22
C ALA A 9 3.15 7.34 -20.50
N HIS A 10 3.69 7.11 -21.69
CA HIS A 10 4.28 5.82 -22.09
C HIS A 10 5.59 5.47 -21.37
N LEU A 11 6.25 6.42 -20.70
CA LEU A 11 7.48 6.18 -19.92
C LEU A 11 7.22 6.02 -18.42
N LYS A 12 6.00 6.30 -17.95
CA LYS A 12 5.62 6.24 -16.52
C LYS A 12 5.76 4.82 -15.95
N ASP A 13 5.59 3.79 -16.78
CA ASP A 13 5.75 2.39 -16.41
C ASP A 13 7.17 1.82 -16.58
N SER A 14 8.12 2.63 -17.04
CA SER A 14 9.50 2.17 -17.19
C SER A 14 10.09 1.77 -15.83
N LEU A 15 10.95 0.75 -15.85
CA LEU A 15 11.66 0.26 -14.66
C LEU A 15 12.40 1.41 -13.94
N ALA A 16 12.93 2.38 -14.68
CA ALA A 16 13.57 3.56 -14.15
C ALA A 16 12.60 4.45 -13.34
N VAL A 17 11.37 4.68 -13.83
CA VAL A 17 10.37 5.49 -13.13
C VAL A 17 9.84 4.79 -11.87
N ARG A 18 9.57 3.48 -11.93
CA ARG A 18 9.15 2.71 -10.74
C ARG A 18 10.23 2.69 -9.65
N LYS A 19 11.50 2.56 -10.05
CA LYS A 19 12.63 2.57 -9.12
C LYS A 19 12.90 3.96 -8.51
N ALA A 20 12.69 5.03 -9.27
CA ALA A 20 12.70 6.39 -8.73
C ALA A 20 11.55 6.63 -7.70
N ALA A 21 10.38 6.03 -7.92
CA ALA A 21 9.26 6.13 -6.98
C ALA A 21 9.58 5.49 -5.63
N ALA A 22 10.20 4.30 -5.61
CA ALA A 22 10.57 3.63 -4.36
C ALA A 22 11.59 4.43 -3.54
N PHE A 23 12.62 4.96 -4.20
CA PHE A 23 13.62 5.81 -3.55
C PHE A 23 13.00 7.09 -2.97
N LYS A 24 12.13 7.78 -3.74
CA LYS A 24 11.39 8.97 -3.28
C LYS A 24 10.61 8.68 -1.99
N THR A 25 9.92 7.54 -1.92
CA THR A 25 9.18 7.12 -0.71
C THR A 25 10.12 6.92 0.47
N ILE A 26 11.27 6.26 0.29
CA ILE A 26 12.27 6.07 1.35
C ILE A 26 12.77 7.43 1.86
N CYS A 27 13.12 8.36 0.97
CA CYS A 27 13.57 9.70 1.34
C CYS A 27 12.52 10.46 2.17
N GLN A 28 11.24 10.34 1.83
CA GLN A 28 10.15 10.96 2.58
C GLN A 28 10.03 10.41 4.01
N LEU A 29 10.35 9.12 4.22
CA LEU A 29 10.26 8.47 5.53
C LEU A 29 11.54 8.59 6.36
N ALA A 30 12.70 8.77 5.72
CA ALA A 30 14.01 8.76 6.37
C ALA A 30 14.23 9.90 7.36
N HIS A 31 13.51 11.03 7.25
CA HIS A 31 13.75 12.24 8.03
C HIS A 31 13.60 12.08 9.55
N VAL A 32 12.85 11.08 10.02
CA VAL A 32 12.68 10.76 11.46
C VAL A 32 13.65 9.68 11.94
N VAL A 33 14.44 9.09 11.05
CA VAL A 33 15.34 7.98 11.39
C VAL A 33 16.68 8.54 11.85
N PRO A 34 17.11 8.26 13.09
CA PRO A 34 18.37 8.78 13.61
C PRO A 34 19.55 8.17 12.87
N SER A 35 20.59 8.98 12.65
CA SER A 35 21.87 8.55 12.05
C SER A 35 21.73 7.85 10.69
N PHE A 36 20.66 8.16 9.95
CA PHE A 36 20.41 7.65 8.61
C PHE A 36 20.07 8.80 7.67
N PHE A 37 20.66 8.79 6.48
CA PHE A 37 20.24 9.65 5.39
C PHE A 37 20.25 8.86 4.09
N ALA A 38 19.32 9.19 3.20
CA ALA A 38 19.28 8.65 1.86
C ALA A 38 19.81 9.71 0.87
N ALA A 39 20.68 9.30 -0.04
CA ALA A 39 21.25 10.15 -1.08
C ALA A 39 21.29 9.41 -2.42
N GLU A 40 21.31 10.18 -3.50
CA GLU A 40 21.46 9.68 -4.87
C GLU A 40 22.72 10.25 -5.50
N VAL A 41 23.39 9.45 -6.33
CA VAL A 41 24.53 9.87 -7.14
C VAL A 41 24.14 9.67 -8.62
N PRO A 42 23.71 10.73 -9.32
CA PRO A 42 23.36 10.62 -10.72
C PRO A 42 24.63 10.42 -11.57
N VAL A 43 24.64 9.37 -12.40
CA VAL A 43 25.75 9.07 -13.32
C VAL A 43 25.34 9.45 -14.73
N GLN A 44 26.10 10.34 -15.37
CA GLN A 44 25.80 10.80 -16.73
C GLN A 44 26.43 9.90 -17.78
N ARG A 45 25.62 9.47 -18.77
CA ARG A 45 26.08 8.61 -19.88
C ARG A 45 26.73 9.40 -21.02
N PHE A 46 26.31 10.65 -21.22
CA PHE A 46 26.70 11.48 -22.35
C PHE A 46 27.33 12.78 -21.85
N ASN A 47 28.13 13.43 -22.70
CA ASN A 47 28.87 14.67 -22.43
C ASN A 47 29.96 14.52 -21.36
N ASP A 48 29.89 15.30 -20.29
CA ASP A 48 30.97 15.49 -19.31
C ASP A 48 31.21 14.26 -18.42
N LYS A 49 30.33 13.24 -18.51
CA LYS A 49 30.44 11.96 -17.80
C LYS A 49 30.55 12.14 -16.27
N ASP A 50 29.78 13.07 -15.72
CA ASP A 50 29.70 13.28 -14.27
C ASP A 50 29.43 11.97 -13.51
N ASN A 51 30.24 11.73 -12.48
CA ASN A 51 30.21 10.56 -11.59
C ASN A 51 30.43 9.20 -12.28
N ASP A 52 30.96 9.15 -13.50
CA ASP A 52 31.30 7.89 -14.18
C ASP A 52 32.40 7.11 -13.43
N ASP A 53 33.27 7.82 -12.70
CA ASP A 53 34.26 7.26 -11.78
C ASP A 53 33.61 6.48 -10.62
N VAL A 54 32.46 6.95 -10.10
CA VAL A 54 31.69 6.23 -9.08
C VAL A 54 31.14 4.93 -9.64
N ARG A 55 30.58 4.95 -10.85
CA ARG A 55 30.10 3.74 -11.54
C ARG A 55 31.23 2.71 -11.68
N ILE A 56 32.42 3.15 -12.12
CA ILE A 56 33.60 2.30 -12.26
C ILE A 56 34.05 1.75 -10.90
N ARG A 57 34.11 2.59 -9.87
CA ARG A 57 34.50 2.20 -8.50
C ARG A 57 33.64 1.06 -7.93
N PHE A 58 32.35 1.06 -8.22
CA PHE A 58 31.41 0.02 -7.78
C PHE A 58 31.25 -1.13 -8.78
N ASN A 59 32.06 -1.16 -9.85
CA ASN A 59 32.02 -2.16 -10.92
C ASN A 59 30.62 -2.32 -11.54
N LEU A 60 29.98 -1.19 -11.86
CA LEU A 60 28.64 -1.13 -12.43
C LEU A 60 28.68 -0.86 -13.94
N THR A 61 27.74 -1.44 -14.67
CA THR A 61 27.39 -1.08 -16.05
C THR A 61 26.17 -0.16 -16.05
N PHE A 62 25.84 0.47 -17.19
CA PHE A 62 24.62 1.28 -17.28
C PHE A 62 23.34 0.45 -17.11
N ASP A 63 23.39 -0.85 -17.42
CA ASP A 63 22.26 -1.78 -17.27
C ASP A 63 22.04 -2.21 -15.81
N ASP A 64 23.05 -2.03 -14.95
CA ASP A 64 22.91 -2.25 -13.51
C ASP A 64 22.06 -1.18 -12.81
N PHE A 65 21.81 -0.04 -13.48
CA PHE A 65 21.12 1.07 -12.83
C PHE A 65 19.61 0.90 -12.74
N PRO A 66 19.00 1.51 -11.70
CA PRO A 66 19.65 2.04 -10.51
C PRO A 66 20.12 0.92 -9.59
N ALA A 67 21.25 1.18 -8.91
CA ALA A 67 21.85 0.30 -7.93
C ALA A 67 21.78 0.96 -6.56
N PHE A 68 21.34 0.21 -5.54
CA PHE A 68 21.19 0.71 -4.18
C PHE A 68 22.22 0.07 -3.26
N TYR A 69 22.79 0.88 -2.38
CA TYR A 69 23.81 0.47 -1.42
C TYR A 69 23.50 1.05 -0.05
N ILE A 70 23.74 0.27 0.99
CA ILE A 70 23.88 0.80 2.36
C ILE A 70 25.37 0.94 2.66
N PHE A 71 25.72 2.11 3.19
CA PHE A 71 27.03 2.40 3.75
C PHE A 71 26.91 2.46 5.26
N LYS A 72 27.75 1.71 5.96
CA LYS A 72 27.92 1.76 7.41
C LYS A 72 29.40 1.94 7.70
N ASP A 73 29.73 2.65 8.78
CA ASP A 73 31.10 2.94 9.22
C ASP A 73 32.05 1.77 8.97
N SER A 74 33.26 2.02 8.43
CA SER A 74 34.36 1.05 8.25
C SER A 74 34.02 -0.32 7.63
N MET A 75 32.79 -0.54 7.17
CA MET A 75 32.29 -1.79 6.62
C MET A 75 32.19 -1.68 5.10
N PRO A 76 32.39 -2.79 4.37
CA PRO A 76 32.07 -2.84 2.96
C PRO A 76 30.60 -2.43 2.73
N SER A 77 30.36 -1.64 1.68
CA SER A 77 29.01 -1.29 1.26
C SER A 77 28.22 -2.54 0.89
N ILE A 78 26.95 -2.60 1.29
CA ILE A 78 26.09 -3.75 1.02
C ILE A 78 25.13 -3.38 -0.12
N ARG A 79 25.19 -4.12 -1.24
CA ARG A 79 24.30 -3.92 -2.40
C ARG A 79 22.94 -4.55 -2.12
N TYR A 80 21.88 -3.83 -2.45
CA TYR A 80 20.52 -4.37 -2.50
C TYR A 80 20.27 -5.03 -3.85
N THR A 81 19.74 -6.25 -3.84
CA THR A 81 19.51 -7.07 -5.04
C THR A 81 18.07 -7.52 -5.21
N ASP A 82 17.19 -7.27 -4.24
CA ASP A 82 15.80 -7.72 -4.29
C ASP A 82 14.90 -6.76 -5.07
N ALA A 83 13.59 -7.08 -5.12
CA ALA A 83 12.59 -6.29 -5.81
C ALA A 83 12.50 -4.86 -5.26
N THR A 84 12.73 -3.88 -6.14
CA THR A 84 12.83 -2.43 -5.88
C THR A 84 11.52 -1.73 -5.52
N GLN A 85 10.64 -2.39 -4.78
CA GLN A 85 9.45 -1.78 -4.20
C GLN A 85 9.82 -1.22 -2.83
N ALA A 86 9.28 -0.05 -2.48
CA ALA A 86 9.63 0.62 -1.22
C ALA A 86 9.40 -0.25 0.04
N PRO A 87 8.33 -1.06 0.17
CA PRO A 87 8.16 -1.96 1.30
C PRO A 87 9.31 -2.97 1.47
N ASN A 88 9.80 -3.54 0.37
CA ASN A 88 10.90 -4.51 0.41
C ASN A 88 12.21 -3.85 0.83
N MET A 89 12.49 -2.65 0.31
CA MET A 89 13.67 -1.89 0.70
C MET A 89 13.63 -1.45 2.16
N ILE A 90 12.45 -1.07 2.68
CA ILE A 90 12.24 -0.76 4.10
C ILE A 90 12.54 -1.98 4.98
N ARG A 91 12.02 -3.17 4.61
CA ARG A 91 12.30 -4.42 5.34
C ARG A 91 13.79 -4.75 5.33
N TRP A 92 14.45 -4.55 4.20
CA TRP A 92 15.90 -4.73 4.08
C TRP A 92 16.70 -3.73 4.94
N LEU A 93 16.30 -2.45 4.96
CA LEU A 93 16.92 -1.44 5.84
C LEU A 93 16.76 -1.85 7.32
N ARG A 94 15.57 -2.31 7.72
CA ARG A 94 15.29 -2.81 9.09
C ARG A 94 16.13 -4.03 9.44
N SER A 95 16.30 -4.99 8.55
CA SER A 95 17.17 -6.17 8.79
C SER A 95 18.63 -5.77 8.98
N HIS A 96 19.01 -4.59 8.50
CA HIS A 96 20.31 -3.97 8.71
C HIS A 96 20.29 -2.96 9.87
N GLY A 97 19.31 -3.00 10.79
CA GLY A 97 19.27 -2.16 11.99
C GLY A 97 18.89 -0.70 11.75
N ILE A 98 18.45 -0.35 10.54
CA ILE A 98 17.90 0.98 10.23
C ILE A 98 16.39 0.89 10.39
N MET A 99 15.88 1.34 11.53
CA MET A 99 14.46 1.26 11.90
C MET A 99 13.61 2.27 11.12
N MET A 100 13.41 1.97 9.83
CA MET A 100 12.60 2.75 8.91
C MET A 100 11.11 2.69 9.28
N PRO A 101 10.38 3.82 9.23
CA PRO A 101 8.92 3.80 9.29
C PRO A 101 8.34 2.97 8.14
N SER A 102 7.21 2.30 8.37
CA SER A 102 6.48 1.61 7.33
C SER A 102 5.60 2.55 6.52
N ILE A 103 5.26 2.13 5.30
CA ILE A 103 4.35 2.85 4.41
C ILE A 103 2.90 2.65 4.84
N ASP A 104 2.51 1.39 5.08
CA ASP A 104 1.15 1.01 5.40
C ASP A 104 0.98 0.69 6.89
N SER A 105 1.24 -0.55 7.26
CA SER A 105 1.21 -1.08 8.62
C SER A 105 2.60 -1.58 9.01
N ILE A 106 2.83 -1.95 10.27
CA ILE A 106 4.11 -2.50 10.71
C ILE A 106 3.94 -4.01 10.80
N ASP A 107 4.43 -4.75 9.81
CA ASP A 107 4.28 -6.21 9.67
C ASP A 107 4.49 -6.96 11.01
N GLU A 108 5.54 -6.61 11.74
CA GLU A 108 5.89 -7.27 13.00
C GLU A 108 4.90 -6.97 14.15
N LEU A 109 4.22 -5.82 14.12
CA LEU A 109 3.12 -5.51 15.04
C LEU A 109 1.81 -6.15 14.55
N ASP A 110 1.60 -6.24 13.24
CA ASP A 110 0.42 -6.89 12.65
C ASP A 110 0.32 -8.36 13.08
N GLU A 111 1.44 -9.07 13.17
CA GLU A 111 1.48 -10.45 13.67
C GLU A 111 0.94 -10.56 15.11
N VAL A 112 1.25 -9.58 15.97
CA VAL A 112 0.71 -9.52 17.34
C VAL A 112 -0.79 -9.23 17.32
N VAL A 113 -1.25 -8.35 16.42
CA VAL A 113 -2.68 -8.10 16.22
C VAL A 113 -3.40 -9.36 15.76
N ASP A 114 -2.85 -10.12 14.83
CA ASP A 114 -3.47 -11.36 14.33
C ASP A 114 -3.64 -12.41 15.45
N GLN A 115 -2.72 -12.47 16.42
CA GLN A 115 -2.90 -13.31 17.61
C GLN A 115 -3.92 -12.74 18.59
N PHE A 116 -3.91 -11.42 18.80
CA PHE A 116 -4.87 -10.72 19.64
C PHE A 116 -6.30 -10.85 19.15
N LEU A 117 -6.55 -10.77 17.83
CA LEU A 117 -7.89 -10.89 17.26
C LEU A 117 -8.47 -12.30 17.43
N LYS A 118 -7.63 -13.34 17.53
CA LYS A 118 -8.08 -14.70 17.85
C LYS A 118 -8.48 -14.85 19.32
N GLN A 119 -7.77 -14.17 20.21
CA GLN A 119 -8.00 -14.22 21.65
C GLN A 119 -7.63 -12.87 22.30
N PRO A 120 -8.60 -11.96 22.48
CA PRO A 120 -8.35 -10.62 23.02
C PRO A 120 -7.96 -10.64 24.50
N GLU A 121 -6.66 -10.81 24.77
CA GLU A 121 -6.11 -10.91 26.12
C GLU A 121 -5.03 -9.86 26.40
N GLN A 122 -4.94 -9.46 27.67
CA GLN A 122 -3.99 -8.46 28.16
C GLN A 122 -2.52 -8.81 27.84
N ARG A 123 -2.16 -10.10 27.79
CA ARG A 123 -0.79 -10.56 27.47
C ARG A 123 -0.29 -10.07 26.11
N TYR A 124 -1.18 -9.97 25.12
CA TYR A 124 -0.83 -9.48 23.79
C TYR A 124 -0.63 -7.97 23.78
N LEU A 125 -1.38 -7.23 24.60
CA LEU A 125 -1.16 -5.80 24.78
C LEU A 125 0.20 -5.52 25.44
N GLU A 126 0.62 -6.30 26.43
CA GLU A 126 1.97 -6.15 26.99
C GLU A 126 3.06 -6.49 25.97
N THR A 127 2.88 -7.57 25.20
CA THR A 127 3.77 -7.93 24.08
C THR A 127 3.88 -6.79 23.05
N MET A 128 2.74 -6.19 22.69
CA MET A 128 2.68 -5.04 21.79
C MET A 128 3.43 -3.83 22.35
N ARG A 129 3.24 -3.50 23.63
CA ARG A 129 3.93 -2.36 24.28
C ARG A 129 5.44 -2.52 24.23
N ASP A 130 5.96 -3.72 24.47
CA ASP A 130 7.39 -3.97 24.41
C ASP A 130 7.94 -3.93 22.99
N LEU A 131 7.22 -4.53 22.03
CA LEU A 131 7.65 -4.55 20.64
C LEU A 131 7.58 -3.15 20.00
N ALA A 132 6.53 -2.38 20.27
CA ALA A 132 6.33 -1.01 19.75
C ALA A 132 7.47 -0.05 20.14
N LYS A 133 8.16 -0.28 21.26
CA LYS A 133 9.35 0.51 21.66
C LYS A 133 10.46 0.47 20.60
N LYS A 134 10.61 -0.65 19.89
CA LYS A 134 11.61 -0.80 18.81
C LYS A 134 11.29 0.04 17.58
N TYR A 135 10.02 0.39 17.39
CA TYR A 135 9.52 1.16 16.25
C TYR A 135 9.15 2.60 16.65
N SER A 136 9.88 3.19 17.61
CA SER A 136 9.59 4.53 18.15
C SER A 136 9.69 5.66 17.13
N THR A 137 10.43 5.46 16.03
CA THR A 137 10.50 6.36 14.88
C THR A 137 9.25 6.31 14.00
N ASP A 138 8.45 5.26 14.12
CA ASP A 138 7.17 5.11 13.43
C ASP A 138 6.03 5.44 14.39
N PHE A 139 5.45 6.63 14.24
CA PHE A 139 4.36 7.09 15.10
C PHE A 139 3.15 6.14 15.11
N LYS A 140 2.98 5.29 14.07
CA LYS A 140 1.94 4.26 14.01
C LYS A 140 2.10 3.23 15.12
N ALA A 141 3.32 2.91 15.58
CA ALA A 141 3.57 1.94 16.64
C ALA A 141 2.78 2.27 17.93
N SER A 142 2.69 3.57 18.28
CA SER A 142 1.89 4.02 19.42
C SER A 142 0.37 3.87 19.23
N MET A 143 -0.09 3.84 17.97
CA MET A 143 -1.50 3.65 17.63
C MET A 143 -1.94 2.20 17.85
N TYR A 144 -1.09 1.21 17.56
CA TYR A 144 -1.39 -0.19 17.82
C TYR A 144 -1.72 -0.43 19.29
N VAL A 145 -0.85 0.05 20.20
CA VAL A 145 -1.05 -0.06 21.65
C VAL A 145 -2.40 0.55 22.07
N LYS A 146 -2.67 1.78 21.62
CA LYS A 146 -3.93 2.49 21.95
C LYS A 146 -5.16 1.79 21.38
N ILE A 147 -5.08 1.22 20.18
CA ILE A 147 -6.20 0.51 19.57
C ILE A 147 -6.46 -0.79 20.31
N MET A 148 -5.42 -1.57 20.66
CA MET A 148 -5.56 -2.78 21.49
C MET A 148 -6.19 -2.50 22.85
N GLU A 149 -5.75 -1.45 23.55
CA GLU A 149 -6.35 -1.00 24.82
C GLU A 149 -7.86 -0.75 24.66
N ARG A 150 -8.24 0.00 23.64
CA ARG A 150 -9.66 0.31 23.37
C ARG A 150 -10.45 -0.90 22.92
N SER A 151 -9.86 -1.82 22.16
CA SER A 151 -10.52 -3.07 21.77
C SER A 151 -10.78 -3.98 22.97
N LEU A 152 -9.87 -4.01 23.96
CA LEU A 152 -10.11 -4.73 25.23
C LEU A 152 -11.20 -4.07 26.08
N GLU A 153 -11.27 -2.74 26.11
CA GLU A 153 -12.29 -2.00 26.86
C GLU A 153 -13.68 -2.07 26.22
N LYS A 154 -13.77 -1.98 24.88
CA LYS A 154 -15.02 -1.80 24.14
C LYS A 154 -15.51 -3.04 23.39
N GLY A 155 -14.64 -4.04 23.20
CA GLY A 155 -14.97 -5.28 22.51
C GLY A 155 -14.68 -5.26 21.00
N PRO A 156 -15.05 -6.36 20.30
CA PRO A 156 -14.55 -6.69 18.97
C PRO A 156 -14.96 -5.73 17.84
N GLY A 157 -16.00 -4.90 18.02
CA GLY A 157 -16.49 -3.96 17.00
C GLY A 157 -15.82 -2.57 17.00
N TYR A 158 -14.95 -2.29 17.97
CA TYR A 158 -14.38 -0.95 18.13
C TYR A 158 -13.59 -0.47 16.90
N ALA A 159 -12.88 -1.38 16.22
CA ALA A 159 -12.04 -1.01 15.08
C ALA A 159 -12.89 -0.52 13.90
N ALA A 160 -13.94 -1.25 13.50
CA ALA A 160 -14.89 -0.81 12.47
C ALA A 160 -15.56 0.52 12.83
N GLU A 161 -16.09 0.67 14.04
CA GLU A 161 -16.74 1.91 14.48
C GLU A 161 -15.80 3.12 14.39
N GLU A 162 -14.53 2.92 14.77
CA GLU A 162 -13.53 3.97 14.72
C GLU A 162 -13.09 4.29 13.28
N ILE A 163 -13.08 3.31 12.36
CA ILE A 163 -12.88 3.55 10.92
C ILE A 163 -13.96 4.47 10.39
N ASP A 164 -15.24 4.17 10.65
CA ASP A 164 -16.37 4.98 10.18
C ASP A 164 -16.29 6.40 10.72
N ARG A 165 -15.96 6.55 12.01
CA ARG A 165 -15.79 7.85 12.64
C ARG A 165 -14.67 8.65 11.98
N VAL A 166 -13.52 8.03 11.73
CA VAL A 166 -12.38 8.70 11.09
C VAL A 166 -12.68 9.05 9.63
N MET A 167 -13.32 8.16 8.87
CA MET A 167 -13.77 8.42 7.51
C MET A 167 -14.72 9.62 7.44
N LYS A 168 -15.69 9.72 8.36
CA LYS A 168 -16.60 10.87 8.45
C LYS A 168 -15.88 12.18 8.75
N ILE A 169 -14.83 12.14 9.57
CA ILE A 169 -14.00 13.32 9.85
C ILE A 169 -13.24 13.75 8.58
N LEU A 170 -12.69 12.79 7.83
CA LEU A 170 -11.91 13.06 6.61
C LEU A 170 -12.76 13.65 5.47
N GLN A 171 -14.07 13.40 5.45
CA GLN A 171 -15.01 14.05 4.54
C GLN A 171 -15.17 15.55 4.81
N GLY A 172 -14.89 15.99 6.04
CA GLY A 172 -14.95 17.39 6.44
C GLY A 172 -13.67 18.19 6.10
N LYS A 173 -13.67 19.47 6.50
CA LYS A 173 -12.47 20.31 6.46
C LYS A 173 -11.51 19.87 7.56
N VAL A 174 -10.35 19.35 7.17
CA VAL A 174 -9.31 18.86 8.09
C VAL A 174 -7.97 19.44 7.67
N HIS A 175 -7.20 19.95 8.64
CA HIS A 175 -5.84 20.45 8.41
C HIS A 175 -4.94 19.37 7.78
N PRO A 176 -4.04 19.69 6.84
CA PRO A 176 -3.25 18.68 6.11
C PRO A 176 -2.46 17.72 7.02
N GLN A 177 -1.80 18.23 8.05
CA GLN A 177 -1.08 17.39 9.01
C GLN A 177 -2.03 16.43 9.73
N LYS A 178 -3.20 16.92 10.17
CA LYS A 178 -4.18 16.08 10.86
C LYS A 178 -4.78 15.03 9.93
N ARG A 179 -4.98 15.40 8.66
CA ARG A 179 -5.42 14.47 7.61
C ARG A 179 -4.41 13.34 7.42
N SER A 180 -3.11 13.62 7.43
CA SER A 180 -2.07 12.58 7.39
C SER A 180 -2.15 11.66 8.60
N GLU A 181 -2.19 12.19 9.83
CA GLU A 181 -2.31 11.38 11.04
C GLU A 181 -3.55 10.48 11.04
N LEU A 182 -4.69 10.99 10.54
CA LEU A 182 -5.93 10.22 10.43
C LEU A 182 -5.83 9.16 9.33
N ALA A 183 -5.18 9.46 8.21
CA ALA A 183 -4.91 8.47 7.17
C ALA A 183 -4.04 7.32 7.69
N ASP A 184 -3.02 7.64 8.48
CA ASP A 184 -2.16 6.63 9.08
C ASP A 184 -2.87 5.85 10.19
N LYS A 185 -3.74 6.51 10.96
CA LYS A 185 -4.64 5.82 11.89
C LYS A 185 -5.56 4.83 11.17
N LEU A 186 -6.09 5.18 10.00
CA LEU A 186 -6.91 4.27 9.20
C LEU A 186 -6.13 3.03 8.76
N LYS A 187 -4.87 3.18 8.36
CA LYS A 187 -4.02 2.04 7.99
C LYS A 187 -3.89 1.05 9.14
N VAL A 188 -3.62 1.54 10.36
CA VAL A 188 -3.53 0.68 11.55
C VAL A 188 -4.88 0.08 11.90
N LEU A 189 -5.98 0.85 11.94
CA LEU A 189 -7.32 0.33 12.25
C LEU A 189 -7.75 -0.80 11.31
N LYS A 190 -7.41 -0.72 10.03
CA LYS A 190 -7.71 -1.78 9.05
C LYS A 190 -7.04 -3.11 9.39
N VAL A 191 -5.89 -3.10 10.06
CA VAL A 191 -5.25 -4.32 10.58
C VAL A 191 -6.14 -4.99 11.64
N PHE A 192 -6.78 -4.19 12.50
CA PHE A 192 -7.67 -4.69 13.55
C PHE A 192 -9.04 -5.13 13.03
N ALA A 193 -9.50 -4.52 11.93
CA ALA A 193 -10.78 -4.83 11.31
C ALA A 193 -10.70 -5.97 10.28
N LYS A 194 -9.57 -6.69 10.14
CA LYS A 194 -9.43 -7.80 9.18
C LYS A 194 -10.52 -8.87 9.33
N ILE A 195 -10.92 -9.20 10.56
CA ILE A 195 -12.00 -10.16 10.84
C ILE A 195 -13.40 -9.62 10.54
N GLU A 196 -13.49 -8.32 10.27
CA GLU A 196 -14.71 -7.59 9.91
C GLU A 196 -14.68 -7.17 8.44
N ALA A 197 -13.71 -7.68 7.66
CA ALA A 197 -13.63 -7.42 6.23
C ALA A 197 -14.63 -8.29 5.46
N CYS A 198 -15.11 -7.76 4.35
CA CYS A 198 -16.12 -8.42 3.54
C CYS A 198 -15.59 -9.68 2.82
N ASP A 199 -14.28 -9.93 2.82
CA ASP A 199 -13.68 -11.16 2.33
C ASP A 199 -13.97 -12.37 3.20
N VAL A 200 -14.22 -12.20 4.51
CA VAL A 200 -14.67 -13.27 5.41
C VAL A 200 -16.20 -13.33 5.53
N TYR A 201 -16.92 -12.29 5.07
CA TYR A 201 -18.38 -12.28 5.06
C TYR A 201 -18.97 -13.25 4.02
N GLN A 202 -19.97 -14.04 4.42
CA GLN A 202 -20.66 -14.95 3.50
C GLN A 202 -21.87 -14.25 2.89
N CYS A 203 -21.81 -13.96 1.58
CA CYS A 203 -22.93 -13.37 0.88
C CYS A 203 -24.14 -14.32 0.83
N PRO A 204 -25.38 -13.78 0.92
CA PRO A 204 -26.60 -14.56 0.72
C PRO A 204 -26.63 -15.28 -0.64
N SER A 205 -27.45 -16.32 -0.75
CA SER A 205 -27.62 -17.06 -2.01
C SER A 205 -27.94 -16.12 -3.16
N GLY A 206 -27.28 -16.33 -4.29
CA GLY A 206 -27.42 -15.50 -5.48
C GLY A 206 -26.67 -14.17 -5.43
N TYR A 207 -26.06 -13.75 -4.31
CA TYR A 207 -25.21 -12.55 -4.29
C TYR A 207 -23.72 -12.93 -4.42
N GLN A 208 -22.94 -12.00 -4.96
CA GLN A 208 -21.48 -12.10 -5.03
C GLN A 208 -20.84 -11.08 -4.09
N LYS A 209 -19.63 -11.35 -3.60
CA LYS A 209 -18.86 -10.36 -2.86
C LYS A 209 -18.63 -9.13 -3.74
N ARG A 210 -18.64 -7.94 -3.12
CA ARG A 210 -18.18 -6.74 -3.79
C ARG A 210 -16.73 -6.91 -4.20
N PHE A 211 -16.38 -6.18 -5.24
CA PHE A 211 -15.01 -6.12 -5.70
C PHE A 211 -14.14 -5.44 -4.65
N ASN A 212 -12.91 -5.92 -4.42
CA ASN A 212 -12.04 -5.51 -3.31
C ASN A 212 -12.65 -5.82 -1.93
N ALA A 213 -13.38 -6.93 -1.77
CA ALA A 213 -14.01 -7.28 -0.49
C ALA A 213 -13.03 -7.31 0.69
N ALA A 214 -11.78 -7.73 0.46
CA ALA A 214 -10.72 -7.71 1.49
C ALA A 214 -10.36 -6.30 1.99
N GLY A 215 -10.65 -5.26 1.19
CA GLY A 215 -10.44 -3.86 1.55
C GLY A 215 -11.70 -3.15 2.06
N ILE A 216 -12.85 -3.82 2.06
CA ILE A 216 -14.14 -3.27 2.52
C ILE A 216 -14.40 -3.83 3.91
N ILE A 217 -14.54 -2.95 4.90
CA ILE A 217 -14.96 -3.34 6.25
C ILE A 217 -16.49 -3.34 6.29
N GLY A 218 -17.09 -4.46 6.70
CA GLY A 218 -18.53 -4.63 6.76
C GLY A 218 -18.95 -6.00 7.27
N ALA A 219 -20.11 -6.05 7.94
CA ALA A 219 -20.69 -7.27 8.48
C ALA A 219 -22.09 -7.55 7.93
N ASP A 220 -22.49 -6.89 6.84
CA ASP A 220 -23.81 -7.00 6.24
C ASP A 220 -23.74 -7.10 4.71
N ALA A 221 -24.80 -7.63 4.10
CA ALA A 221 -24.86 -7.87 2.68
C ALA A 221 -24.89 -6.57 1.84
N ALA A 222 -25.43 -5.46 2.37
CA ALA A 222 -25.47 -4.20 1.63
C ALA A 222 -24.04 -3.64 1.47
N THR A 223 -23.22 -3.78 2.50
CA THR A 223 -21.82 -3.38 2.54
C THR A 223 -20.93 -4.35 1.77
N CYS A 224 -21.10 -5.66 1.97
CA CYS A 224 -20.17 -6.67 1.48
C CYS A 224 -20.53 -7.32 0.15
N CYS A 225 -21.78 -7.24 -0.28
CA CYS A 225 -22.26 -7.99 -1.42
C CYS A 225 -22.81 -7.08 -2.52
N LYS A 226 -22.76 -7.60 -3.74
CA LYS A 226 -23.43 -7.07 -4.91
C LYS A 226 -24.22 -8.18 -5.59
N PRO A 227 -25.30 -7.84 -6.32
CA PRO A 227 -25.93 -8.81 -7.20
C PRO A 227 -24.91 -9.32 -8.24
N PRO A 228 -25.08 -10.53 -8.80
CA PRO A 228 -24.14 -11.05 -9.78
C PRO A 228 -24.03 -10.12 -10.96
N CYS A 229 -22.83 -10.02 -11.50
CA CYS A 229 -22.56 -9.19 -12.65
C CYS A 229 -21.80 -10.00 -13.69
N THR A 230 -22.17 -9.80 -14.95
CA THR A 230 -21.47 -10.39 -16.10
C THR A 230 -20.92 -9.26 -16.96
N SER A 231 -19.62 -9.33 -17.27
CA SER A 231 -19.00 -8.39 -18.20
C SER A 231 -19.59 -8.55 -19.60
N THR A 232 -19.70 -7.45 -20.34
CA THR A 232 -20.44 -7.37 -21.62
C THR A 232 -19.56 -6.94 -22.79
N ASP A 233 -18.24 -7.05 -22.62
CA ASP A 233 -17.22 -6.71 -23.60
C ASP A 233 -17.21 -7.65 -24.81
N GLY A 234 -17.62 -8.92 -24.65
CA GLY A 234 -17.66 -9.87 -25.75
C GLY A 234 -16.27 -10.03 -26.39
N SER A 235 -16.12 -9.63 -27.65
CA SER A 235 -14.83 -9.62 -28.35
C SER A 235 -14.16 -8.24 -28.39
N GLU A 236 -14.78 -7.20 -27.83
CA GLU A 236 -14.19 -5.86 -27.77
C GLU A 236 -13.15 -5.79 -26.64
N HIS A 237 -12.13 -4.95 -26.82
CA HIS A 237 -11.03 -4.78 -25.89
C HIS A 237 -10.53 -3.32 -25.90
N ASP A 238 -9.74 -2.97 -24.89
CA ASP A 238 -9.10 -1.65 -24.77
C ASP A 238 -7.99 -1.44 -25.83
N SER A 239 -7.34 -0.28 -25.83
CA SER A 239 -6.27 0.04 -26.80
C SER A 239 -5.00 -0.81 -26.62
N GLN A 240 -4.85 -1.49 -25.48
CA GLN A 240 -3.73 -2.37 -25.15
C GLN A 240 -4.04 -3.84 -25.46
N GLY A 241 -5.27 -4.15 -25.87
CA GLY A 241 -5.73 -5.52 -26.15
C GLY A 241 -6.31 -6.24 -24.93
N HIS A 242 -6.61 -5.51 -23.85
CA HIS A 242 -7.17 -6.08 -22.63
C HIS A 242 -8.70 -6.11 -22.65
N HIS A 243 -9.25 -7.25 -22.23
CA HIS A 243 -10.68 -7.49 -22.01
C HIS A 243 -11.09 -7.18 -20.58
N CYS A 244 -12.37 -7.33 -20.23
CA CYS A 244 -12.84 -7.06 -18.88
C CYS A 244 -12.19 -7.92 -17.79
N ASP A 245 -11.65 -9.10 -18.14
CA ASP A 245 -10.92 -9.97 -17.21
C ASP A 245 -9.60 -9.36 -16.71
N TYR A 246 -9.05 -8.39 -17.44
CA TYR A 246 -7.88 -7.64 -17.00
C TYR A 246 -8.19 -6.68 -15.86
N TYR A 247 -9.39 -6.09 -15.86
CA TYR A 247 -9.82 -5.14 -14.84
C TYR A 247 -10.23 -5.94 -13.61
N ASP A 248 -9.28 -6.17 -12.71
CA ASP A 248 -9.39 -6.93 -11.48
C ASP A 248 -9.10 -6.03 -10.26
N GLU A 249 -9.06 -6.63 -9.06
CA GLU A 249 -8.88 -5.92 -7.79
C GLU A 249 -7.66 -4.99 -7.78
N ARG A 250 -6.66 -5.30 -8.59
CA ARG A 250 -5.37 -4.61 -8.66
C ARG A 250 -5.37 -3.51 -9.72
N THR A 251 -6.13 -3.66 -10.78
CA THR A 251 -6.11 -2.78 -11.97
C THR A 251 -7.38 -1.94 -12.11
N VAL A 252 -8.37 -2.08 -11.22
CA VAL A 252 -9.62 -1.29 -11.26
C VAL A 252 -9.41 0.23 -11.20
N GLN A 253 -8.26 0.70 -10.73
CA GLN A 253 -7.95 2.13 -10.75
C GLN A 253 -7.68 2.66 -12.16
N GLU A 254 -7.44 1.76 -13.12
CA GLU A 254 -7.16 2.05 -14.53
C GLU A 254 -8.44 2.00 -15.39
N CYS A 255 -9.61 1.82 -14.76
CA CYS A 255 -10.89 1.75 -15.45
C CYS A 255 -11.18 3.04 -16.24
N GLY A 256 -11.12 2.94 -17.57
CA GLY A 256 -11.38 4.05 -18.49
C GLY A 256 -10.13 4.68 -19.09
N ASP A 257 -8.94 4.34 -18.61
CA ASP A 257 -7.69 4.97 -19.07
C ASP A 257 -7.35 4.63 -20.53
N TRP A 258 -7.77 3.44 -20.99
CA TRP A 258 -7.45 2.89 -22.31
C TRP A 258 -8.69 2.60 -23.16
N ASP A 259 -9.84 3.17 -22.78
CA ASP A 259 -11.13 2.97 -23.46
C ASP A 259 -11.03 3.31 -24.95
N THR A 260 -11.74 2.54 -25.77
CA THR A 260 -11.86 2.76 -27.21
C THR A 260 -13.27 3.22 -27.57
N GLY A 261 -13.52 3.47 -28.86
CA GLY A 261 -14.87 3.78 -29.35
C GLY A 261 -15.88 2.65 -29.09
N ARG A 262 -15.41 1.40 -29.03
CA ARG A 262 -16.25 0.20 -28.89
C ARG A 262 -16.11 -0.51 -27.55
N PHE A 263 -15.01 -0.31 -26.84
CA PHE A 263 -14.79 -0.82 -25.50
C PHE A 263 -14.79 0.31 -24.47
N ARG A 264 -15.69 0.24 -23.48
CA ARG A 264 -15.68 1.17 -22.35
C ARG A 264 -15.73 0.42 -21.04
N ALA A 265 -14.62 0.38 -20.31
CA ALA A 265 -14.47 -0.42 -19.09
C ALA A 265 -15.57 -0.06 -18.07
N ASN A 266 -15.82 1.23 -17.86
CA ASN A 266 -16.85 1.78 -16.96
C ASN A 266 -18.30 1.46 -17.38
N ARG A 267 -18.53 0.86 -18.54
CA ARG A 267 -19.86 0.42 -19.00
C ARG A 267 -19.94 -1.09 -19.19
N MET A 268 -18.85 -1.71 -19.61
CA MET A 268 -18.85 -3.12 -20.00
C MET A 268 -18.33 -4.05 -18.90
N CYS A 269 -17.46 -3.57 -18.01
CA CYS A 269 -16.76 -4.40 -17.04
C CYS A 269 -17.33 -4.27 -15.63
N CYS A 270 -17.62 -5.41 -15.01
CA CYS A 270 -18.17 -5.48 -13.65
C CYS A 270 -17.25 -4.92 -12.56
N ALA A 271 -15.94 -4.98 -12.77
CA ALA A 271 -14.93 -4.39 -11.91
C ALA A 271 -15.02 -2.86 -11.85
N CYS A 272 -15.29 -2.25 -13.02
CA CYS A 272 -15.37 -0.81 -13.20
C CYS A 272 -16.78 -0.24 -12.92
N GLY A 273 -17.68 -1.03 -12.33
CA GLY A 273 -19.07 -0.62 -12.08
C GLY A 273 -20.00 -0.68 -13.29
N GLY A 274 -19.54 -1.19 -14.42
CA GLY A 274 -20.35 -1.51 -15.59
C GLY A 274 -20.87 -2.95 -15.58
N GLY A 275 -21.03 -3.52 -16.77
CA GLY A 275 -21.51 -4.87 -16.97
C GLY A 275 -23.02 -5.00 -16.77
N GLN A 276 -23.52 -6.22 -16.90
CA GLN A 276 -24.93 -6.54 -16.71
C GLN A 276 -25.15 -7.16 -15.34
N VAL A 277 -25.84 -6.41 -14.47
CA VAL A 277 -26.22 -6.87 -13.13
C VAL A 277 -27.48 -7.74 -13.24
N THR A 278 -27.42 -8.99 -12.79
CA THR A 278 -28.60 -9.82 -12.61
C THR A 278 -29.10 -9.65 -11.18
N ARG A 279 -30.41 -9.44 -10.99
CA ARG A 279 -30.99 -9.37 -9.65
C ARG A 279 -31.38 -10.78 -9.20
N PRO A 280 -30.86 -11.28 -8.07
CA PRO A 280 -31.32 -12.53 -7.48
C PRO A 280 -32.82 -12.45 -7.23
N GLN A 281 -33.55 -13.47 -7.66
CA GLN A 281 -34.95 -13.62 -7.26
C GLN A 281 -34.96 -14.02 -5.79
N GLY A 282 -35.73 -13.26 -4.99
CA GLY A 282 -35.78 -13.39 -3.53
C GLY A 282 -36.40 -14.69 -3.05
#